data_AF-A0A2C9A774-F1
#
_entry.id   AF-A0A2C9A774-F1
#
_cell.length_a   1.000
_cell.length_b   1.000
_cell.length_c   1.000
_cell.angle_alpha   90.00
_cell.angle_beta   90.00
_cell.angle_gamma   90.00
#
_symmetry.space_group_name_H-M   'P 1'
#
loop_
_entity.id
_entity.type
_entity.pdbx_description
1 polymer ?
#
loop_
_entity_poly.entity_id
_entity_poly.type
_entity_poly.pdbx_seq_one_letter_code
_entity_poly.pdbx_strand_id
1 'polypeptide(L)'
;MNLRDYCFFLLVMAGVTYLLRAVPFVLLKGKIKSRFWRSFLAYVPYTVLAAMTVPAIFYSTNSVLSGACALVAAVIASLLGRGLVGVAVVACVTVLGVDGIMLLL
;
A
#
# COMPACT_ATOMS: atom_id res chain seq x y z
N MET A 1 29.74 -14.47 -0.12
CA MET A 1 29.37 -13.44 0.87
C MET A 1 29.41 -14.11 2.24
N ASN A 2 30.19 -13.61 3.21
CA ASN A 2 30.40 -14.32 4.47
C ASN A 2 29.16 -14.25 5.37
N LEU A 3 28.88 -15.33 6.11
CA LEU A 3 27.76 -15.42 7.06
C LEU A 3 27.81 -14.33 8.14
N ARG A 4 29.01 -13.85 8.47
CA ARG A 4 29.26 -12.76 9.41
C ARG A 4 28.75 -11.41 8.89
N ASP A 5 28.94 -11.14 7.59
CA ASP A 5 28.41 -9.94 6.93
C ASP A 5 26.88 -10.00 6.86
N TYR A 6 26.33 -11.19 6.59
CA TYR A 6 24.87 -11.39 6.56
C TYR A 6 24.22 -11.13 7.92
N CYS A 7 24.82 -11.64 9.01
CA CYS A 7 24.35 -11.34 10.38
C CYS A 7 24.41 -9.83 10.69
N PHE A 8 25.47 -9.14 10.25
CA PHE A 8 25.59 -7.70 10.47
C PHE A 8 24.53 -6.91 9.69
N PHE A 9 24.30 -7.24 8.41
CA PHE A 9 23.23 -6.64 7.60
C PHE A 9 21.84 -6.91 8.20
N LEU A 10 21.57 -8.13 8.66
CA LEU A 10 20.29 -8.49 9.25
C LEU A 10 20.04 -7.71 10.56
N LEU A 11 21.05 -7.57 11.42
CA LEU A 11 20.96 -6.80 12.65
C LEU A 11 20.73 -5.31 12.37
N VAL A 12 21.43 -4.73 11.40
CA VAL A 12 21.25 -3.34 10.98
C VAL A 12 19.86 -3.12 10.38
N MET A 13 19.41 -4.01 9.49
CA MET A 13 18.09 -3.93 8.87
C MET A 13 16.96 -4.06 9.90
N ALA A 14 17.10 -5.00 10.85
CA ALA A 14 16.17 -5.16 11.95
C ALA A 14 16.16 -3.92 12.85
N GLY A 15 17.33 -3.39 13.21
CA GLY A 15 17.49 -2.20 14.04
C GLY A 15 16.83 -0.96 13.41
N VAL A 16 17.11 -0.68 12.14
CA VAL A 16 16.53 0.45 11.40
C VAL A 16 15.01 0.29 11.25
N THR A 17 14.53 -0.92 10.94
CA THR A 17 13.08 -1.18 10.77
C THR A 17 12.33 -1.02 12.09
N TYR A 18 12.90 -1.53 13.20
CA TYR A 18 12.30 -1.39 14.52
C TYR A 18 12.31 0.06 15.00
N LEU A 19 13.39 0.81 14.76
CA LEU A 19 13.42 2.24 15.06
C LEU A 19 12.33 2.97 14.29
N LEU A 20 12.26 2.82 12.96
CA LEU A 20 11.29 3.53 12.13
C LEU A 20 9.82 3.19 12.46
N ARG A 21 9.53 1.96 12.92
CA ARG A 21 8.17 1.56 13.34
C ARG A 21 7.86 1.87 14.81
N ALA A 22 8.84 1.80 15.71
CA ALA A 22 8.65 2.08 17.12
C ALA A 22 8.69 3.57 17.44
N VAL A 23 9.47 4.37 16.70
CA VAL A 23 9.53 5.83 16.83
C VAL A 23 8.17 6.50 16.72
N PRO A 24 7.31 6.24 15.70
CA PRO A 24 5.98 6.82 15.68
C PRO A 24 5.16 6.37 16.89
N PHE A 25 5.26 5.11 17.32
CA PHE A 25 4.54 4.59 18.49
C PHE A 25 5.01 5.16 19.84
N VAL A 26 6.30 5.46 19.98
CA VAL A 26 6.92 5.97 21.21
C VAL A 26 6.70 7.47 21.34
N LEU A 27 6.82 8.24 20.25
CA LEU A 27 6.49 9.68 20.26
C LEU A 27 4.99 9.94 20.48
N LEU A 28 4.12 9.03 20.00
CA LEU A 28 2.66 9.13 20.16
C LEU A 28 2.15 8.76 21.58
N LYS A 29 3.00 8.20 22.46
CA LYS A 29 2.59 7.80 23.82
C LYS A 29 2.52 8.97 24.81
N GLY A 30 3.07 10.13 24.47
CA GLY A 30 2.93 11.36 25.27
C GLY A 30 1.52 11.93 25.13
N LYS A 31 0.89 12.37 26.23
CA LYS A 31 -0.45 12.99 26.25
C LYS A 31 -0.54 14.22 25.31
N ILE A 32 -0.82 14.03 24.02
CA ILE A 32 -1.02 15.15 23.10
C ILE A 32 -2.50 15.49 23.08
N LYS A 33 -2.83 16.59 23.74
CA LYS A 33 -4.16 17.22 23.88
C LYS A 33 -4.69 17.87 22.58
N SER A 34 -4.10 17.58 21.41
CA SER A 34 -4.50 18.17 20.13
C SER A 34 -4.87 17.11 19.09
N ARG A 35 -6.11 17.21 18.59
CA ARG A 35 -6.73 16.35 17.56
C ARG A 35 -5.91 16.27 16.26
N PHE A 36 -5.12 17.31 15.97
CA PHE A 36 -4.38 17.45 14.71
C PHE A 36 -3.25 16.43 14.55
N TRP A 37 -2.41 16.26 15.57
CA TRP A 37 -1.27 15.32 15.52
C TRP A 37 -1.70 13.86 15.45
N ARG A 38 -2.83 13.53 16.09
CA ARG A 38 -3.40 12.17 16.05
C ARG A 38 -4.00 11.83 14.69
N SER A 39 -4.73 12.77 14.07
CA SER A 39 -5.29 12.56 12.73
C SER A 39 -4.20 12.55 11.65
N PHE A 40 -3.16 13.38 11.79
CA PHE A 40 -2.06 13.42 10.83
C PHE A 40 -1.25 12.11 10.85
N LEU A 41 -0.80 11.66 12.02
CA LEU A 41 0.00 10.42 12.12
C LEU A 41 -0.79 9.15 11.82
N ALA A 42 -2.09 9.11 12.08
CA ALA A 42 -2.94 7.98 11.67
C ALA A 42 -3.11 7.89 10.14
N TYR A 43 -3.11 9.03 9.45
CA TYR A 43 -3.27 9.07 7.99
C TYR A 43 -1.96 8.86 7.22
N VAL A 44 -0.79 9.26 7.78
CA VAL A 44 0.52 9.09 7.13
C VAL A 44 0.79 7.67 6.59
N PRO A 45 0.64 6.58 7.37
CA PRO A 45 0.93 5.24 6.85
C PRO A 45 -0.06 4.82 5.75
N TYR A 46 -1.32 5.24 5.85
CA TYR A 46 -2.36 4.91 4.87
C TYR A 46 -2.14 5.67 3.55
N THR A 47 -1.76 6.95 3.62
CA THR A 47 -1.43 7.75 2.43
C THR A 47 -0.14 7.30 1.78
N VAL A 48 0.87 6.91 2.56
CA VAL A 48 2.11 6.31 2.02
C VAL A 48 1.83 4.97 1.34
N LEU A 49 1.02 4.09 1.96
CA LEU A 49 0.64 2.82 1.34
C LEU A 49 -0.10 3.04 0.01
N ALA A 50 -1.02 4.01 -0.03
CA ALA A 50 -1.71 4.40 -1.25
C ALA A 50 -0.74 4.98 -2.31
N ALA A 51 0.19 5.84 -1.91
CA ALA A 51 1.19 6.41 -2.81
C ALA A 51 2.14 5.35 -3.40
N MET A 52 2.34 4.22 -2.72
CA MET A 52 3.10 3.08 -3.26
C MET A 52 2.26 2.22 -4.22
N THR A 53 0.95 2.06 -3.97
CA THR A 53 0.09 1.20 -4.80
C THR A 53 -0.41 1.89 -6.07
N VAL A 54 -0.74 3.19 -6.02
CA VAL A 54 -1.21 3.97 -7.17
C VAL A 54 -0.27 3.84 -8.38
N PRO A 55 1.05 4.10 -8.29
CA PRO A 55 1.95 3.94 -9.43
C PRO A 55 2.12 2.48 -9.85
N ALA A 56 2.15 1.54 -8.90
CA ALA A 56 2.32 0.11 -9.20
C ALA A 56 1.17 -0.42 -10.08
N ILE A 57 -0.07 0.02 -9.83
CA ILE A 57 -1.24 -0.39 -10.64
C ILE A 57 -1.10 0.06 -12.10
N PHE A 58 -0.51 1.23 -12.36
CA PHE A 58 -0.30 1.70 -13.73
C PHE A 58 0.89 1.01 -14.42
N TYR A 59 1.94 0.67 -13.68
CA TYR A 59 3.14 0.03 -14.25
C TYR A 59 3.02 -1.48 -14.43
N SER A 60 2.18 -2.16 -13.64
CA SER A 60 2.01 -3.62 -13.75
C SER A 60 1.14 -4.06 -14.94
N THR A 61 0.45 -3.13 -15.59
CA THR A 61 -0.45 -3.43 -16.71
C THR A 61 0.13 -2.90 -18.02
N ASN A 62 0.05 -3.70 -19.09
CA ASN A 62 0.64 -3.36 -20.41
C ASN A 62 -0.02 -2.13 -21.07
N SER A 63 -1.23 -1.77 -20.63
CA SER A 63 -1.98 -0.60 -21.09
C SER A 63 -2.44 0.29 -19.93
N VAL A 64 -2.07 1.57 -19.99
CA VAL A 64 -2.51 2.63 -19.05
C VAL A 64 -4.05 2.67 -18.91
N LEU A 65 -4.76 2.30 -19.97
CA LEU A 65 -6.23 2.21 -20.00
C LEU A 65 -6.80 1.14 -19.04
N SER A 66 -6.15 -0.03 -18.93
CA SER A 66 -6.61 -1.12 -18.07
C SER A 66 -6.35 -0.81 -16.59
N GLY A 67 -5.21 -0.19 -16.27
CA GLY A 67 -4.92 0.33 -14.93
C GLY A 67 -5.90 1.42 -14.46
N ALA A 68 -6.28 2.34 -15.35
CA ALA A 68 -7.28 3.38 -15.04
C ALA A 68 -8.67 2.78 -14.78
N CYS A 69 -9.12 1.83 -15.60
CA CYS A 69 -10.39 1.12 -15.41
C CYS A 69 -10.41 0.33 -14.09
N ALA A 70 -9.31 -0.36 -13.75
CA ALA A 70 -9.18 -1.11 -12.51
C ALA A 70 -9.21 -0.19 -11.28
N LEU A 71 -8.58 0.99 -11.35
CA LEU A 71 -8.59 1.97 -10.28
C LEU A 71 -10.01 2.53 -10.04
N VAL A 72 -10.74 2.85 -11.10
CA VAL A 72 -12.14 3.30 -10.99
C VAL A 72 -13.04 2.20 -10.42
N ALA A 73 -12.90 0.97 -10.90
CA ALA A 73 -13.66 -0.18 -10.37
C ALA A 73 -13.35 -0.43 -8.89
N ALA A 74 -12.07 -0.35 -8.49
CA ALA A 74 -11.64 -0.50 -7.10
C ALA A 74 -12.20 0.62 -6.20
N VAL A 75 -12.20 1.87 -6.66
CA VAL A 75 -12.77 3.01 -5.91
C VAL A 75 -14.27 2.84 -5.72
N ILE A 76 -15.01 2.48 -6.77
CA ILE A 76 -16.46 2.22 -6.69
C ILE A 76 -16.75 1.07 -5.71
N ALA A 77 -15.98 -0.01 -5.77
CA ALA A 77 -16.11 -1.14 -4.84
C ALA A 77 -15.76 -0.77 -3.39
N SER A 78 -14.79 0.12 -3.18
CA SER A 78 -14.41 0.63 -1.86
C SER A 78 -15.51 1.51 -1.26
N LEU A 79 -16.21 2.31 -2.07
CA LEU A 79 -17.29 3.17 -1.61
C LEU A 79 -18.53 2.38 -1.18
N LEU A 80 -18.69 1.14 -1.66
CA LEU A 80 -19.78 0.25 -1.26
C LEU A 80 -19.57 -0.41 0.13
N GLY A 81 -18.55 -0.02 0.88
CA GLY A 81 -18.29 -0.52 2.24
C GLY A 81 -17.78 -1.97 2.28
N ARG A 82 -17.30 -2.51 1.15
CA ARG A 82 -16.70 -3.85 1.11
C ARG A 82 -15.30 -3.83 1.71
N GLY A 83 -15.00 -4.86 2.51
CA GLY A 83 -13.68 -5.02 3.13
C GLY A 83 -12.54 -5.09 2.09
N LEU A 84 -11.31 -4.83 2.54
CA LEU A 84 -10.09 -4.80 1.70
C LEU A 84 -9.98 -5.97 0.71
N VAL A 85 -10.35 -7.18 1.16
CA VAL A 85 -10.32 -8.39 0.35
C VAL A 85 -11.35 -8.34 -0.80
N GLY A 86 -12.54 -7.79 -0.56
CA GLY A 86 -13.57 -7.66 -1.58
C GLY A 86 -13.19 -6.68 -2.68
N VAL A 87 -12.53 -5.57 -2.31
CA VAL A 87 -12.00 -4.59 -3.28
C VAL A 87 -10.88 -5.21 -4.11
N ALA A 88 -9.98 -5.98 -3.50
CA ALA A 88 -8.89 -6.65 -4.20
C ALA A 88 -9.40 -7.69 -5.22
N VAL A 89 -10.41 -8.50 -4.86
CA VAL A 89 -11.00 -9.48 -5.78
C VAL A 89 -11.67 -8.79 -6.97
N VAL A 90 -12.44 -7.72 -6.74
CA VAL A 90 -13.09 -6.96 -7.83
C VAL A 90 -12.03 -6.35 -8.75
N ALA A 91 -10.97 -5.75 -8.19
CA ALA A 91 -9.87 -5.19 -8.98
C ALA A 91 -9.19 -6.27 -9.84
N CYS A 92 -8.84 -7.43 -9.27
CA CYS A 92 -8.24 -8.53 -10.04
C CYS A 92 -9.15 -9.06 -11.15
N VAL A 93 -10.45 -9.24 -10.87
CA VAL A 93 -11.42 -9.69 -11.89
C VAL A 93 -11.57 -8.66 -13.01
N THR A 94 -11.57 -7.36 -12.68
CA THR A 94 -11.66 -6.30 -13.68
C THR A 94 -10.41 -6.23 -14.57
N VAL A 95 -9.21 -6.35 -13.99
CA VAL A 95 -7.96 -6.39 -14.76
C VAL A 95 -7.93 -7.65 -15.64
N LEU A 96 -8.26 -8.82 -15.09
CA LEU A 96 -8.29 -10.07 -15.86
C LEU A 96 -9.31 -10.03 -17.01
N GLY A 97 -10.48 -9.41 -16.80
CA GLY A 97 -11.47 -9.24 -17.84
C GLY A 97 -11.02 -8.28 -18.94
N VAL A 98 -10.41 -7.15 -18.55
CA VAL A 98 -9.95 -6.11 -19.50
C VAL A 98 -8.70 -6.56 -20.26
N ASP A 99 -7.67 -7.08 -19.58
CA ASP A 99 -6.48 -7.64 -20.23
C ASP A 99 -6.83 -8.88 -21.06
N GLY A 100 -7.75 -9.73 -20.60
CA GLY A 100 -8.24 -10.88 -21.36
C GLY A 100 -8.98 -10.48 -22.64
N ILE A 101 -9.76 -9.40 -22.60
CA ILE A 101 -10.44 -8.83 -23.79
C ILE A 101 -9.43 -8.14 -24.72
N MET A 102 -8.42 -7.46 -24.19
CA MET A 102 -7.37 -6.79 -24.97
C MET A 102 -6.42 -7.80 -25.64
N LEU A 103 -6.15 -8.95 -25.02
CA LEU A 103 -5.33 -10.03 -25.60
C LEU A 103 -6.06 -10.84 -26.68
N LEU A 104 -7.39 -10.77 -26.72
CA LEU A 104 -8.24 -11.52 -27.65
C LEU A 104 -8.60 -10.70 -28.92
N LEU A 105 -8.28 -9.40 -28.93
CA LEU A 105 -8.50 -8.46 -30.04
C LEU A 105 -7.17 -8.10 -30.72
#